data_AF-A0A1C9U4X6-F1
#
_entry.id   AF-A0A1C9U4X6-F1
#
_cell.length_a   1.000
_cell.length_b   1.000
_cell.length_c   1.000
_cell.angle_alpha   90.00
_cell.angle_beta   90.00
_cell.angle_gamma   90.00
#
_symmetry.space_group_name_H-M   'P 1'
#
loop_
_entity.id
_entity.type
_entity.pdbx_description
1 polymer ?
#
loop_
_entity_poly.entity_id
_entity_poly.type
_entity_poly.pdbx_seq_one_letter_code
_entity_poly.pdbx_strand_id
1 'polypeptide(L)'
;MNTSAWEAELQDLGYESSRREFVEAMEDAAIEITNRFFGFYLASMNVNNALLNLAINDTLFQMSKGRFNVGKIAENDLLQSELAFLNAKTQYENAFIEYDRAQQLFRYSIGTTDARPVRVAPNESISMLDVDPAAALKYAQQYRSDMLEYKIQTISAERSVRQTESNHSLSMSVFANIGLNQKANTFGDAYINLLDQQEFSIQLQVPLYGFGTGSHAVEAAEAERSRVETSVASQQFSFTQEVLYQVRRFRQLQTQVLLSGKADTVAQRRFDVARERFTIGKIDVPNLFLAQSEKDAAYRARIQTLSDYWVTYYRLRRLTLYDFSNNQPLVSNQQD
;
A
#
# COMPACT_ATOMS: atom_id res chain seq x y z
N MET A 1 1.69 -18.05 -38.93
CA MET A 1 2.53 -17.57 -37.80
C MET A 1 2.72 -18.71 -36.79
N ASN A 2 3.90 -18.86 -36.18
CA ASN A 2 4.08 -19.78 -35.04
C ASN A 2 3.59 -19.09 -33.75
N THR A 3 2.36 -19.36 -33.31
CA THR A 3 1.74 -18.72 -32.13
C THR A 3 2.30 -19.23 -30.80
N SER A 4 2.78 -20.48 -30.74
CA SER A 4 3.20 -21.11 -29.48
C SER A 4 4.46 -20.51 -28.89
N ALA A 5 5.41 -20.05 -29.72
CA ALA A 5 6.61 -19.38 -29.25
C ALA A 5 6.29 -18.04 -28.54
N TRP A 6 5.36 -17.26 -29.09
CA TRP A 6 4.90 -16.01 -28.46
C TRP A 6 4.12 -16.27 -27.18
N GLU A 7 3.29 -17.32 -27.17
CA GLU A 7 2.52 -17.70 -25.99
C GLU A 7 3.43 -18.16 -24.85
N ALA A 8 4.46 -18.96 -25.15
CA ALA A 8 5.45 -19.37 -24.15
C ALA A 8 6.20 -18.16 -23.57
N GLU A 9 6.68 -17.23 -24.41
CA GLU A 9 7.38 -16.02 -23.95
C GLU A 9 6.49 -15.13 -23.06
N LEU A 10 5.24 -14.90 -23.47
CA LEU A 10 4.29 -14.12 -22.68
C LEU A 10 3.93 -14.82 -21.36
N GLN A 11 3.82 -16.15 -21.37
CA GLN A 11 3.55 -16.94 -20.17
C GLN A 11 4.71 -16.88 -19.17
N ASP A 12 5.95 -17.00 -19.65
CA ASP A 12 7.15 -16.90 -18.81
C ASP A 12 7.28 -15.51 -18.17
N LEU A 13 7.05 -14.45 -18.94
CA LEU A 13 7.03 -13.07 -18.44
C LEU A 13 5.90 -12.85 -17.42
N GLY A 14 4.70 -13.38 -17.70
CA GLY A 14 3.55 -13.28 -16.80
C GLY A 14 3.80 -13.99 -15.47
N TYR A 15 4.41 -15.17 -15.49
CA TYR A 15 4.78 -15.91 -14.28
C TYR A 15 5.75 -15.11 -13.40
N GLU A 16 6.82 -14.57 -13.98
CA GLU A 16 7.79 -13.77 -13.22
C GLU A 16 7.19 -12.43 -12.76
N SER A 17 6.26 -11.84 -13.52
CA SER A 17 5.51 -10.64 -13.11
C SER A 17 4.68 -10.91 -11.85
N SER A 18 3.85 -11.96 -11.86
CA SER A 18 3.03 -12.34 -10.70
C SER A 18 3.87 -12.65 -9.46
N ARG A 19 5.08 -13.21 -9.65
CA ARG A 19 6.01 -13.46 -8.56
C ARG A 19 6.54 -12.17 -7.94
N ARG A 20 6.82 -11.14 -8.74
CA ARG A 20 7.21 -9.81 -8.25
C ARG A 20 6.03 -9.13 -7.57
N GLU A 21 4.83 -9.16 -8.17
CA GLU A 21 3.61 -8.63 -7.58
C GLU A 21 3.32 -9.20 -6.19
N PHE A 22 3.61 -10.49 -5.95
CA PHE A 22 3.50 -11.07 -4.62
C PHE A 22 4.41 -10.36 -3.59
N VAL A 23 5.66 -10.09 -3.93
CA VAL A 23 6.59 -9.36 -3.04
C VAL A 23 6.10 -7.93 -2.82
N GLU A 24 5.56 -7.30 -3.85
CA GLU A 24 5.00 -5.96 -3.78
C GLU A 24 3.76 -5.92 -2.86
N ALA A 25 2.91 -6.94 -2.93
CA ALA A 25 1.76 -7.12 -2.04
C ALA A 25 2.17 -7.33 -0.58
N MET A 26 3.31 -7.99 -0.33
CA MET A 26 3.88 -8.09 1.03
C MET A 26 4.31 -6.72 1.55
N GLU A 27 4.91 -5.87 0.70
CA GLU A 27 5.26 -4.50 1.08
C GLU A 27 4.02 -3.62 1.25
N ASP A 28 2.96 -3.82 0.45
CA ASP A 28 1.65 -3.16 0.67
C ASP A 28 1.04 -3.54 2.02
N ALA A 29 1.11 -4.83 2.39
CA ALA A 29 0.71 -5.29 3.72
C ALA A 29 1.56 -4.65 4.82
N ALA A 30 2.87 -4.52 4.63
CA ALA A 30 3.75 -3.83 5.59
C ALA A 30 3.37 -2.34 5.76
N ILE A 31 3.03 -1.65 4.68
CA ILE A 31 2.52 -0.27 4.71
C ILE A 31 1.20 -0.21 5.48
N GLU A 32 0.25 -1.10 5.20
CA GLU A 32 -1.04 -1.12 5.90
C GLU A 32 -0.83 -1.37 7.40
N ILE A 33 -0.11 -2.42 7.78
CA ILE A 33 0.16 -2.78 9.17
C ILE A 33 0.83 -1.61 9.90
N THR A 34 1.79 -0.94 9.26
CA THR A 34 2.45 0.26 9.81
C THR A 34 1.43 1.36 10.11
N ASN A 35 0.53 1.67 9.17
CA ASN A 35 -0.53 2.66 9.39
C ASN A 35 -1.47 2.25 10.53
N ARG A 36 -1.87 0.97 10.61
CA ARG A 36 -2.72 0.46 11.69
C ARG A 36 -2.03 0.54 13.05
N PHE A 37 -0.75 0.19 13.10
CA PHE A 37 0.07 0.24 14.31
C PHE A 37 0.13 1.67 14.87
N PHE A 38 0.50 2.65 14.04
CA PHE A 38 0.60 4.05 14.49
C PHE A 38 -0.78 4.65 14.79
N GLY A 39 -1.81 4.30 14.01
CA GLY A 39 -3.19 4.69 14.29
C GLY A 39 -3.67 4.19 15.64
N PHE A 40 -3.41 2.93 15.97
CA PHE A 40 -3.74 2.35 17.28
C PHE A 40 -2.94 2.99 18.42
N TYR A 41 -1.64 3.24 18.21
CA TYR A 41 -0.82 3.92 19.22
C TYR A 41 -1.32 5.34 19.51
N LEU A 42 -1.62 6.13 18.48
CA LEU A 42 -2.18 7.47 18.63
C LEU A 42 -3.57 7.45 19.30
N ALA A 43 -4.43 6.49 18.96
CA ALA A 43 -5.72 6.35 19.62
C ALA A 43 -5.57 5.99 21.11
N SER A 44 -4.60 5.13 21.45
CA SER A 44 -4.25 4.77 22.83
C SER A 44 -3.79 5.99 23.63
N MET A 45 -2.99 6.87 23.02
CA MET A 45 -2.61 8.13 23.65
C MET A 45 -3.80 9.07 23.86
N ASN A 46 -4.67 9.20 22.85
CA ASN A 46 -5.79 10.11 22.91
C ASN A 46 -6.80 9.74 23.99
N VAL A 47 -7.12 8.44 24.14
CA VAL A 47 -8.02 7.98 25.21
C VAL A 47 -7.42 8.22 26.60
N ASN A 48 -6.11 8.01 26.77
CA ASN A 48 -5.42 8.29 28.04
C ASN A 48 -5.44 9.79 28.40
N ASN A 49 -5.19 10.65 27.42
CA ASN A 49 -5.25 12.10 27.63
C ASN A 49 -6.67 12.58 27.93
N ALA A 50 -7.67 12.05 27.21
CA ALA A 50 -9.07 12.38 27.45
C ALA A 50 -9.54 11.91 28.85
N LEU A 51 -9.09 10.74 29.30
CA LEU A 51 -9.36 10.23 30.65
C LEU A 51 -8.75 11.12 31.74
N LEU A 52 -7.50 11.57 31.55
CA LEU A 52 -6.84 12.49 32.47
C LEU A 52 -7.60 13.83 32.53
N ASN A 53 -7.97 14.39 31.39
CA ASN A 53 -8.74 15.63 31.31
C ASN A 53 -10.12 15.49 31.98
N LEU A 54 -10.79 14.34 31.82
CA LEU A 54 -12.06 14.05 32.50
C LEU A 54 -11.88 14.07 34.03
N ALA A 55 -10.88 13.36 34.55
CA ALA A 55 -10.61 13.31 35.99
C ALA A 55 -10.32 14.69 36.60
N ILE A 56 -9.58 15.53 35.86
CA ILE A 56 -9.28 16.91 36.26
C ILE A 56 -10.56 17.75 36.30
N ASN A 57 -11.38 17.71 35.24
CA ASN A 57 -12.59 18.53 35.15
C ASN A 57 -13.68 18.07 36.13
N ASP A 58 -13.78 16.77 36.42
CA ASP A 58 -14.65 16.27 37.50
C ASP A 58 -14.25 16.87 38.85
N THR A 59 -12.96 16.83 39.20
CA THR A 59 -12.46 17.41 40.45
C THR A 59 -12.77 18.91 40.53
N LEU A 60 -12.54 19.66 39.46
CA LEU A 60 -12.84 21.10 39.40
C LEU A 60 -14.35 21.37 39.57
N PHE A 61 -15.21 20.58 38.93
CA PHE A 61 -16.65 20.70 39.08
C PHE A 61 -17.11 20.40 40.51
N GLN A 62 -16.61 19.34 41.14
CA GLN A 62 -16.94 19.04 42.55
C GLN A 62 -16.50 20.17 43.49
N MET A 63 -15.32 20.75 43.26
CA MET A 63 -14.84 21.90 44.03
C MET A 63 -15.72 23.14 43.83
N SER A 64 -16.11 23.44 42.59
CA SER A 64 -17.03 24.54 42.28
C SER A 64 -18.38 24.34 42.96
N LYS A 65 -18.95 23.13 42.90
CA LYS A 65 -20.21 22.78 43.57
C LYS A 65 -20.13 23.02 45.08
N GLY A 66 -19.03 22.60 45.71
CA GLY A 66 -18.78 22.87 47.14
C GLY A 66 -18.71 24.37 47.45
N ARG A 67 -17.99 25.16 46.64
CA ARG A 67 -17.85 26.61 46.81
C ARG A 67 -19.16 27.38 46.57
N PHE A 68 -19.97 26.94 45.61
CA PHE A 68 -21.27 27.54 45.34
C PHE A 68 -22.22 27.34 46.53
N ASN A 69 -22.26 26.14 47.11
CA ASN A 69 -23.09 25.82 48.27
C ASN A 69 -22.78 26.69 49.51
N VAL A 70 -21.56 27.22 49.62
CA VAL A 70 -21.16 28.15 50.69
C VAL A 70 -21.11 29.61 50.24
N GLY A 71 -21.69 29.93 49.07
CA GLY A 71 -21.80 31.30 48.54
C GLY A 71 -20.48 31.95 48.14
N LYS A 72 -19.45 31.16 47.79
CA LYS A 72 -18.09 31.66 47.46
C LYS A 72 -17.84 31.90 45.97
N ILE A 73 -18.70 31.40 45.09
CA ILE A 73 -18.65 31.63 43.63
C ILE A 73 -20.05 31.92 43.10
N ALA A 74 -20.14 32.52 41.91
CA ALA A 74 -21.41 32.76 41.25
C ALA A 74 -21.94 31.48 40.57
N GLU A 75 -23.25 31.45 40.28
CA GLU A 75 -23.88 30.38 39.50
C GLU A 75 -23.20 30.20 38.13
N ASN A 76 -22.81 31.31 37.49
CA ASN A 76 -22.10 31.28 36.21
C ASN A 76 -20.78 30.48 36.27
N ASP A 77 -20.01 30.62 37.35
CA ASP A 77 -18.74 29.88 37.52
C ASP A 77 -19.00 28.37 37.72
N LEU A 78 -20.07 28.03 38.44
CA LEU A 78 -20.51 26.65 38.60
C LEU A 78 -20.90 26.04 37.25
N LEU A 79 -21.78 26.71 36.50
CA LEU A 79 -22.25 26.27 35.18
C LEU A 79 -21.08 26.13 34.19
N GLN A 80 -20.10 27.02 34.23
CA GLN A 80 -18.90 26.91 33.39
C GLN A 80 -18.10 25.64 33.71
N SER A 81 -17.93 25.31 34.99
CA SER A 81 -17.22 24.08 35.39
C SER A 81 -18.00 22.80 35.07
N GLU A 82 -19.33 22.83 35.17
CA GLU A 82 -20.20 21.73 34.77
C GLU A 82 -20.10 21.47 33.26
N LEU A 83 -20.17 22.53 32.46
CA LEU A 83 -20.00 22.43 31.01
C LEU A 83 -18.63 21.87 30.63
N ALA A 84 -17.55 22.29 31.31
CA ALA A 84 -16.21 21.75 31.07
C ALA A 84 -16.12 20.25 31.38
N PHE A 85 -16.73 19.79 32.47
CA PHE A 85 -16.84 18.37 32.81
C PHE A 85 -17.62 17.58 31.77
N LEU A 86 -18.80 18.05 31.36
CA LEU A 86 -19.64 17.39 30.35
C LEU A 86 -18.93 17.27 28.99
N ASN A 87 -18.19 18.31 28.60
CA ASN A 87 -17.36 18.31 27.40
C ASN A 87 -16.21 17.30 27.51
N ALA A 88 -15.49 17.27 28.63
CA ALA A 88 -14.42 16.31 28.86
C ALA A 88 -14.93 14.86 28.85
N LYS A 89 -16.13 14.62 29.39
CA LYS A 89 -16.78 13.30 29.38
C LYS A 89 -17.10 12.85 27.94
N THR A 90 -17.70 13.73 27.15
CA THR A 90 -17.99 13.48 25.74
C THR A 90 -16.71 13.18 24.94
N GLN A 91 -15.63 13.94 25.20
CA GLN A 91 -14.33 13.71 24.55
C GLN A 91 -13.73 12.34 24.91
N TYR A 92 -13.84 11.92 26.17
CA TYR A 92 -13.38 10.60 26.59
C TYR A 92 -14.17 9.47 25.95
N GLU A 93 -15.51 9.56 25.93
CA GLU A 93 -16.36 8.52 25.32
C GLU A 93 -16.06 8.36 23.82
N ASN A 94 -15.88 9.46 23.09
CA ASN A 94 -15.48 9.43 21.68
C ASN A 94 -14.07 8.83 21.50
N ALA A 95 -13.09 9.24 22.33
CA ALA A 95 -11.74 8.72 22.25
C ALA A 95 -11.66 7.22 22.59
N PHE A 96 -12.52 6.74 23.49
CA PHE A 96 -12.63 5.34 23.85
C PHE A 96 -13.16 4.49 22.69
N ILE A 97 -14.21 4.93 22.00
CA ILE A 97 -14.74 4.24 20.81
C ILE A 97 -13.67 4.17 19.70
N GLU A 98 -12.94 5.26 19.46
CA GLU A 98 -11.88 5.28 18.46
C GLU A 98 -10.69 4.39 18.84
N TYR A 99 -10.33 4.33 20.13
CA TYR A 99 -9.34 3.39 20.64
C TYR A 99 -9.74 1.94 20.36
N ASP A 100 -10.97 1.56 20.70
CA ASP A 100 -11.48 0.21 20.46
C ASP A 100 -11.46 -0.12 18.96
N ARG A 101 -11.95 0.79 18.11
CA ARG A 101 -11.95 0.62 16.66
C ARG A 101 -10.53 0.44 16.12
N ALA A 102 -9.60 1.29 16.52
CA ALA A 102 -8.21 1.23 16.05
C ALA A 102 -7.50 -0.06 16.52
N GLN A 103 -7.80 -0.51 17.74
CA GLN A 103 -7.29 -1.79 18.25
C GLN A 103 -7.78 -2.97 17.40
N GLN A 104 -9.08 -3.03 17.09
CA GLN A 104 -9.62 -4.13 16.28
C GLN A 104 -9.03 -4.15 14.87
N LEU A 105 -8.89 -2.98 14.22
CA LEU A 105 -8.28 -2.88 12.90
C LEU A 105 -6.81 -3.31 12.90
N PHE A 106 -6.05 -2.94 13.94
CA PHE A 106 -4.68 -3.41 14.09
C PHE A 106 -4.61 -4.93 14.30
N ARG A 107 -5.45 -5.48 15.17
CA ARG A 107 -5.50 -6.94 15.43
C ARG A 107 -5.83 -7.73 14.18
N TYR A 108 -6.81 -7.26 13.40
CA TYR A 108 -7.13 -7.85 12.10
C TYR A 108 -5.93 -7.83 11.15
N SER A 109 -5.22 -6.70 11.04
CA SER A 109 -4.06 -6.56 10.13
C SER A 109 -2.88 -7.50 10.45
N ILE A 110 -2.73 -7.93 11.71
CA ILE A 110 -1.69 -8.90 12.12
C ILE A 110 -2.23 -10.33 12.27
N GLY A 111 -3.48 -10.57 11.86
CA GLY A 111 -4.08 -11.91 11.86
C GLY A 111 -4.36 -12.50 13.25
N THR A 112 -4.53 -11.68 14.29
CA THR A 112 -4.83 -12.17 15.65
C THR A 112 -6.29 -12.00 16.04
N THR A 113 -6.90 -13.06 16.57
CA THR A 113 -8.26 -13.08 17.12
C THR A 113 -8.28 -13.05 18.65
N ASP A 114 -7.12 -12.96 19.30
CA ASP A 114 -6.94 -12.92 20.76
C ASP A 114 -7.47 -11.64 21.44
N ALA A 115 -8.54 -11.76 22.22
CA ALA A 115 -9.22 -10.63 22.88
C ALA A 115 -8.41 -9.95 24.01
N ARG A 116 -7.19 -10.40 24.31
CA ARG A 116 -6.34 -9.76 25.33
C ARG A 116 -5.96 -8.31 24.93
N PRO A 117 -5.84 -7.40 25.91
CA PRO A 117 -5.38 -6.03 25.65
C PRO A 117 -4.01 -6.03 24.97
N VAL A 118 -3.94 -5.46 23.77
CA VAL A 118 -2.68 -5.27 23.04
C VAL A 118 -2.06 -3.94 23.47
N ARG A 119 -0.76 -3.95 23.77
CA ARG A 119 0.03 -2.73 23.98
C ARG A 119 1.07 -2.64 22.88
N VAL A 120 1.10 -1.48 22.22
CA VAL A 120 2.09 -1.16 21.19
C VAL A 120 3.00 -0.05 21.69
N ALA A 121 4.28 -0.15 21.35
CA ALA A 121 5.28 0.87 21.62
C ALA A 121 6.11 1.05 20.34
N PRO A 122 6.13 2.25 19.74
CA PRO A 122 6.94 2.49 18.56
C PRO A 122 8.42 2.41 18.91
N ASN A 123 9.24 1.86 18.01
CA ASN A 123 10.66 2.11 18.07
C ASN A 123 10.90 3.57 17.64
N GLU A 124 11.23 4.41 18.60
CA GLU A 124 11.43 5.84 18.37
C GLU A 124 12.79 6.19 17.76
N SER A 125 13.69 5.21 17.63
CA SER A 125 15.00 5.38 17.00
C SER A 125 14.94 5.00 15.52
N ILE A 126 15.49 5.87 14.66
CA ILE A 126 15.69 5.59 13.24
C ILE A 126 17.18 5.58 12.93
N SER A 127 17.59 4.69 12.03
CA SER A 127 18.91 4.79 11.41
C SER A 127 18.82 5.65 10.16
N MET A 128 19.72 6.63 10.03
CA MET A 128 19.80 7.44 8.83
C MET A 128 20.28 6.55 7.68
N LEU A 129 19.52 6.50 6.60
CA LEU A 129 19.84 5.75 5.38
C LEU A 129 20.06 6.74 4.25
N ASP A 130 21.26 6.72 3.67
CA ASP A 130 21.51 7.47 2.43
C ASP A 130 21.13 6.62 1.23
N VAL A 131 19.94 6.91 0.70
CA VAL A 131 19.44 6.29 -0.53
C VAL A 131 19.84 7.17 -1.70
N ASP A 132 20.77 6.68 -2.53
CA ASP A 132 21.10 7.31 -3.79
C ASP A 132 19.93 7.19 -4.79
N PRO A 133 19.43 8.31 -5.36
CA PRO A 133 18.35 8.26 -6.34
C PRO A 133 18.66 7.42 -7.58
N ALA A 134 19.92 7.38 -8.03
CA ALA A 134 20.30 6.59 -9.21
C ALA A 134 20.28 5.09 -8.90
N ALA A 135 20.80 4.69 -7.73
CA ALA A 135 20.69 3.30 -7.25
C ALA A 135 19.23 2.86 -7.08
N ALA A 136 18.37 3.71 -6.50
CA ALA A 136 16.95 3.41 -6.35
C ALA A 136 16.24 3.20 -7.70
N LEU A 137 16.51 4.07 -8.67
CA LEU A 137 15.95 3.93 -10.02
C LEU A 137 16.44 2.64 -10.70
N LYS A 138 17.72 2.33 -10.57
CA LYS A 138 18.30 1.08 -11.10
C LYS A 138 17.59 -0.14 -10.55
N TYR A 139 17.41 -0.24 -9.23
CA TYR A 139 16.74 -1.39 -8.62
C TYR A 139 15.25 -1.45 -8.98
N ALA A 140 14.57 -0.31 -9.03
CA ALA A 140 13.19 -0.21 -9.49
C ALA A 140 13.03 -0.74 -10.94
N GLN A 141 13.88 -0.30 -11.86
CA GLN A 141 13.87 -0.79 -13.25
C GLN A 141 14.25 -2.28 -13.39
N GLN A 142 15.01 -2.81 -12.45
CA GLN A 142 15.44 -4.21 -12.48
C GLN A 142 14.36 -5.16 -11.93
N TYR A 143 13.75 -4.79 -10.80
CA TYR A 143 12.95 -5.73 -10.00
C TYR A 143 11.45 -5.49 -10.04
N ARG A 144 10.98 -4.27 -10.33
CA ARG A 144 9.54 -3.97 -10.33
C ARG A 144 8.78 -4.82 -11.36
N SER A 145 7.59 -5.30 -11.00
CA SER A 145 6.68 -6.06 -11.88
C SER A 145 6.27 -5.26 -13.12
N ASP A 146 6.01 -3.96 -12.96
CA ASP A 146 5.65 -3.02 -14.02
C ASP A 146 6.57 -3.10 -15.25
N MET A 147 7.88 -3.35 -15.05
CA MET A 147 8.85 -3.46 -16.14
C MET A 147 8.63 -4.69 -17.02
N LEU A 148 8.09 -5.78 -16.45
CA LEU A 148 7.68 -6.96 -17.20
C LEU A 148 6.34 -6.74 -17.87
N GLU A 149 5.40 -6.10 -17.19
CA GLU A 149 4.10 -5.73 -17.78
C GLU A 149 4.26 -4.84 -19.01
N TYR A 150 5.19 -3.88 -18.96
CA TYR A 150 5.52 -3.05 -20.12
C TYR A 150 6.04 -3.89 -21.30
N LYS A 151 6.88 -4.89 -21.03
CA LYS A 151 7.37 -5.82 -22.08
C LYS A 151 6.25 -6.68 -22.63
N ILE A 152 5.39 -7.22 -21.76
CA ILE A 152 4.22 -8.02 -22.14
C ILE A 152 3.31 -7.22 -23.07
N GLN A 153 3.05 -5.94 -22.75
CA GLN A 153 2.24 -5.04 -23.58
C GLN A 153 2.87 -4.81 -24.96
N THR A 154 4.18 -4.51 -25.02
CA THR A 154 4.91 -4.32 -26.28
C THR A 154 4.92 -5.59 -27.14
N ILE A 155 5.27 -6.74 -26.57
CA ILE A 155 5.30 -8.04 -27.26
C ILE A 155 3.90 -8.42 -27.76
N SER A 156 2.85 -8.19 -26.96
CA SER A 156 1.47 -8.46 -27.36
C SER A 156 1.02 -7.59 -28.53
N ALA A 157 1.41 -6.32 -28.54
CA ALA A 157 1.11 -5.41 -29.64
C ALA A 157 1.87 -5.82 -30.93
N GLU A 158 3.14 -6.18 -30.83
CA GLU A 158 3.92 -6.72 -31.96
C GLU A 158 3.32 -8.02 -32.51
N ARG A 159 2.92 -8.94 -31.62
CA ARG A 159 2.25 -10.19 -31.98
C ARG A 159 0.96 -9.90 -32.75
N SER A 160 0.18 -8.90 -32.31
CA SER A 160 -1.09 -8.51 -32.96
C SER A 160 -0.88 -8.04 -34.41
N VAL A 161 0.17 -7.22 -34.65
CA VAL A 161 0.55 -6.80 -36.00
C VAL A 161 0.91 -8.01 -36.87
N ARG A 162 1.82 -8.87 -36.39
CA ARG A 162 2.24 -10.07 -37.15
C ARG A 162 1.10 -11.06 -37.39
N GLN A 163 0.18 -11.20 -36.45
CA GLN A 163 -1.00 -12.04 -36.62
C GLN A 163 -1.91 -11.47 -37.71
N THR A 164 -2.11 -10.15 -37.72
CA THR A 164 -2.91 -9.46 -38.75
C THR A 164 -2.28 -9.60 -40.13
N GLU A 165 -0.97 -9.40 -40.25
CA GLU A 165 -0.22 -9.66 -41.48
C GLU A 165 -0.37 -11.12 -41.94
N SER A 166 -0.22 -12.08 -41.02
CA SER A 166 -0.34 -13.51 -41.32
C SER A 166 -1.75 -13.91 -41.76
N ASN A 167 -2.80 -13.33 -41.17
CA ASN A 167 -4.20 -13.62 -41.51
C ASN A 167 -4.57 -13.18 -42.93
N HIS A 168 -3.86 -12.19 -43.48
CA HIS A 168 -4.05 -11.71 -44.84
C HIS A 168 -3.06 -12.32 -45.83
N SER A 169 -2.26 -13.30 -45.40
CA SER A 169 -1.32 -14.06 -46.23
C SER A 169 -1.85 -15.46 -46.57
N LEU A 170 -1.11 -16.20 -47.41
CA LEU A 170 -1.37 -17.60 -47.69
C LEU A 170 -1.28 -18.43 -46.39
N SER A 171 -2.33 -19.19 -46.05
CA SER A 171 -2.29 -20.12 -44.92
C SER A 171 -2.44 -21.56 -45.38
N MET A 172 -1.72 -22.47 -44.71
CA MET A 172 -1.77 -23.91 -44.94
C MET A 172 -2.02 -24.61 -43.61
N SER A 173 -3.06 -25.44 -43.55
CA SER A 173 -3.39 -26.27 -42.39
C SER A 173 -3.28 -27.74 -42.78
N VAL A 174 -2.65 -28.54 -41.92
CA VAL A 174 -2.50 -29.98 -42.10
C VAL A 174 -3.29 -30.68 -41.01
N PHE A 175 -4.23 -31.53 -41.39
CA PHE A 175 -5.04 -32.32 -40.48
C PHE A 175 -4.71 -33.80 -40.67
N ALA A 176 -4.46 -34.49 -39.56
CA ALA A 176 -4.29 -35.93 -39.52
C ALA A 176 -5.23 -36.50 -38.47
N ASN A 177 -6.05 -37.46 -38.85
CA ASN A 177 -6.95 -38.18 -37.96
C ASN A 177 -6.63 -39.67 -38.06
N ILE A 178 -6.37 -40.31 -36.93
CA ILE A 178 -6.12 -41.75 -36.82
C ILE A 178 -7.05 -42.27 -35.74
N GLY A 179 -7.92 -43.19 -36.11
CA GLY A 179 -8.90 -43.75 -35.20
C GLY A 179 -9.42 -45.09 -35.67
N LEU A 180 -10.28 -45.65 -34.83
CA LEU A 180 -11.02 -46.85 -35.13
C LEU A 180 -12.48 -46.47 -35.26
N ASN A 181 -13.12 -46.84 -36.37
CA ASN A 181 -14.54 -46.62 -36.55
C ASN A 181 -15.24 -47.95 -36.85
N GLN A 182 -16.52 -48.03 -36.51
CA GLN A 182 -17.36 -49.15 -36.88
C GLN A 182 -18.81 -48.70 -36.98
N LYS A 183 -19.53 -49.23 -37.96
CA LYS A 183 -20.97 -49.02 -38.09
C LYS A 183 -21.64 -50.39 -38.13
N ALA A 184 -22.52 -50.65 -37.17
CA ALA A 184 -23.27 -51.90 -37.08
C ALA A 184 -24.73 -51.67 -36.68
N ASN A 185 -25.60 -52.62 -37.04
CA ASN A 185 -27.04 -52.56 -36.78
C ASN A 185 -27.43 -52.99 -35.35
N THR A 186 -26.49 -53.58 -34.60
CA THR A 186 -26.68 -53.95 -33.19
C THR A 186 -25.58 -53.31 -32.33
N PHE A 187 -25.90 -53.03 -31.07
CA PHE A 187 -24.98 -52.34 -30.16
C PHE A 187 -23.71 -53.16 -29.88
N GLY A 188 -23.80 -54.49 -29.81
CA GLY A 188 -22.64 -55.36 -29.57
C GLY A 188 -21.67 -55.41 -30.75
N ASP A 189 -22.19 -55.46 -31.97
CA ASP A 189 -21.39 -55.54 -33.19
C ASP A 189 -20.66 -54.23 -33.50
N ALA A 190 -21.08 -53.10 -32.91
CA ALA A 190 -20.42 -51.80 -33.05
C ALA A 190 -19.04 -51.73 -32.36
N TYR A 191 -18.71 -52.71 -31.49
CA TYR A 191 -17.44 -52.77 -30.75
C TYR A 191 -16.54 -53.94 -31.17
N ILE A 192 -16.93 -54.71 -32.20
CA ILE A 192 -16.21 -55.89 -32.67
C ILE A 192 -15.76 -55.66 -34.12
N ASN A 193 -14.53 -56.08 -34.45
CA ASN A 193 -13.90 -55.90 -35.77
C ASN A 193 -13.87 -54.42 -36.21
N LEU A 194 -13.35 -53.54 -35.34
CA LEU A 194 -13.18 -52.13 -35.63
C LEU A 194 -12.34 -51.93 -36.89
N LEU A 195 -12.73 -50.96 -37.72
CA LEU A 195 -12.04 -50.61 -38.95
C LEU A 195 -11.06 -49.47 -38.68
N ASP A 196 -9.87 -49.58 -39.24
CA ASP A 196 -8.89 -48.50 -39.22
C ASP A 196 -9.41 -47.32 -40.06
N GLN A 197 -9.55 -46.16 -39.42
CA GLN A 197 -9.82 -44.89 -40.08
C GLN A 197 -8.58 -44.00 -39.97
N GLN A 198 -7.95 -43.77 -41.11
CA GLN A 198 -6.85 -42.82 -41.24
C GLN A 198 -7.23 -41.79 -42.30
N GLU A 199 -7.27 -40.52 -41.92
CA GLU A 199 -7.55 -39.40 -42.81
C GLU A 199 -6.43 -38.37 -42.69
N PHE A 200 -5.86 -37.99 -43.83
CA PHE A 200 -4.88 -36.94 -43.93
C PHE A 200 -5.37 -35.91 -44.94
N SER A 201 -5.52 -34.66 -44.53
CA SER A 201 -5.96 -33.57 -45.40
C SER A 201 -5.06 -32.34 -45.25
N ILE A 202 -4.76 -31.71 -46.39
CA ILE A 202 -4.05 -30.44 -46.44
C ILE A 202 -5.05 -29.41 -46.96
N GLN A 203 -5.30 -28.37 -46.16
CA GLN A 203 -6.14 -27.25 -46.53
C GLN A 203 -5.28 -26.03 -46.82
N LEU A 204 -5.36 -25.52 -48.05
CA LEU A 204 -4.71 -24.28 -48.45
C LEU A 204 -5.75 -23.16 -48.56
N GLN A 205 -5.54 -22.06 -47.86
CA GLN A 205 -6.40 -20.88 -47.93
C GLN A 205 -5.66 -19.73 -48.60
N VAL A 206 -6.18 -19.30 -49.75
CA VAL A 206 -5.64 -18.18 -50.55
C VAL A 206 -6.69 -17.07 -50.59
N PRO A 207 -6.46 -15.93 -49.93
CA PRO A 207 -7.34 -14.77 -50.12
C PRO A 207 -7.15 -14.20 -51.54
N LEU A 208 -8.19 -14.25 -52.38
CA LEU A 208 -8.11 -13.86 -53.79
C LEU A 208 -8.29 -12.35 -54.03
N TYR A 209 -9.23 -11.71 -53.33
CA TYR A 209 -9.54 -10.30 -53.53
C TYR A 209 -10.19 -9.68 -52.29
N GLY A 210 -9.59 -8.62 -51.74
CA GLY A 210 -10.00 -8.03 -50.46
C GLY A 210 -10.34 -6.53 -50.48
N PHE A 211 -10.34 -5.86 -51.64
CA PHE A 211 -10.64 -4.41 -51.77
C PHE A 211 -9.88 -3.51 -50.75
N GLY A 212 -8.61 -3.82 -50.44
CA GLY A 212 -7.80 -3.04 -49.50
C GLY A 212 -8.04 -3.29 -48.00
N THR A 213 -9.04 -4.11 -47.63
CA THR A 213 -9.37 -4.41 -46.22
C THR A 213 -8.19 -4.95 -45.41
N GLY A 214 -7.37 -5.82 -46.01
CA GLY A 214 -6.17 -6.35 -45.35
C GLY A 214 -5.10 -5.28 -45.09
N SER A 215 -4.93 -4.32 -46.00
CA SER A 215 -3.99 -3.20 -45.81
C SER A 215 -4.44 -2.29 -44.67
N HIS A 216 -5.74 -1.96 -44.62
CA HIS A 216 -6.29 -1.14 -43.54
C HIS A 216 -6.28 -1.85 -42.19
N ALA A 217 -6.45 -3.17 -42.17
CA ALA A 217 -6.34 -3.96 -40.95
C ALA A 217 -4.90 -3.92 -40.38
N VAL A 218 -3.88 -4.07 -41.24
CA VAL A 218 -2.47 -3.94 -40.84
C VAL A 218 -2.17 -2.52 -40.37
N GLU A 219 -2.59 -1.50 -41.11
CA GLU A 219 -2.41 -0.09 -40.73
C GLU A 219 -3.05 0.22 -39.36
N ALA A 220 -4.25 -0.31 -39.11
CA ALA A 220 -4.91 -0.18 -37.81
C ALA A 220 -4.14 -0.89 -36.69
N ALA A 221 -3.60 -2.08 -36.94
CA ALA A 221 -2.78 -2.81 -35.98
C ALA A 221 -1.45 -2.08 -35.68
N GLU A 222 -0.83 -1.47 -36.68
CA GLU A 222 0.38 -0.65 -36.51
C GLU A 222 0.09 0.63 -35.72
N ALA A 223 -1.03 1.30 -35.99
CA ALA A 223 -1.47 2.45 -35.22
C ALA A 223 -1.72 2.08 -33.75
N GLU A 224 -2.32 0.91 -33.50
CA GLU A 224 -2.53 0.39 -32.15
C GLU A 224 -1.20 0.05 -31.46
N ARG A 225 -0.23 -0.53 -32.17
CA ARG A 225 1.12 -0.75 -31.63
C ARG A 225 1.79 0.57 -31.21
N SER A 226 1.74 1.58 -32.08
CA SER A 226 2.28 2.93 -31.78
C SER A 226 1.60 3.57 -30.56
N ARG A 227 0.29 3.37 -30.41
CA ARG A 227 -0.47 3.80 -29.23
C ARG A 227 0.03 3.11 -27.95
N VAL A 228 0.25 1.79 -28.00
CA VAL A 228 0.77 1.01 -26.88
C VAL A 228 2.19 1.45 -26.52
N GLU A 229 3.08 1.61 -27.50
CA GLU A 229 4.46 2.11 -27.29
C GLU A 229 4.48 3.48 -26.61
N THR A 230 3.63 4.41 -27.07
CA THR A 230 3.48 5.74 -26.47
C THR A 230 2.95 5.66 -25.04
N SER A 231 1.99 4.77 -24.79
CA SER A 231 1.43 4.55 -23.45
C SER A 231 2.49 4.01 -22.49
N VAL A 232 3.25 2.99 -22.91
CA VAL A 232 4.35 2.41 -22.11
C VAL A 232 5.41 3.45 -21.79
N ALA A 233 5.81 4.28 -22.76
CA ALA A 233 6.78 5.35 -22.53
C ALA A 233 6.29 6.37 -21.48
N SER A 234 5.00 6.73 -21.52
CA SER A 234 4.37 7.62 -20.52
C SER A 234 4.33 6.98 -19.13
N GLN A 235 4.01 5.69 -19.05
CA GLN A 235 4.00 4.93 -17.79
C GLN A 235 5.41 4.84 -17.19
N GLN A 236 6.43 4.52 -18.00
CA GLN A 236 7.83 4.51 -17.56
C GLN A 236 8.33 5.86 -17.05
N PHE A 237 7.94 6.95 -17.73
CA PHE A 237 8.27 8.30 -17.28
C PHE A 237 7.63 8.59 -15.92
N SER A 238 6.34 8.29 -15.77
CA SER A 238 5.59 8.49 -14.52
C SER A 238 6.18 7.68 -13.38
N PHE A 239 6.51 6.41 -13.61
CA PHE A 239 7.17 5.53 -12.66
C PHE A 239 8.53 6.08 -12.21
N THR A 240 9.33 6.56 -13.17
CA THR A 240 10.63 7.19 -12.87
C THR A 240 10.46 8.42 -11.97
N GLN A 241 9.47 9.28 -12.25
CA GLN A 241 9.20 10.44 -11.41
C GLN A 241 8.72 10.04 -10.01
N GLU A 242 7.90 9.00 -9.91
CA GLU A 242 7.43 8.47 -8.62
C GLU A 242 8.60 8.00 -7.75
N VAL A 243 9.50 7.18 -8.29
CA VAL A 243 10.69 6.68 -7.55
C VAL A 243 11.53 7.85 -7.04
N LEU A 244 11.86 8.81 -7.92
CA LEU A 244 12.66 9.98 -7.55
C LEU A 244 11.98 10.85 -6.49
N TYR A 245 10.65 11.02 -6.59
CA TYR A 245 9.86 11.72 -5.58
C TYR A 245 9.93 11.01 -4.23
N GLN A 246 9.73 9.68 -4.19
CA GLN A 246 9.74 8.91 -2.94
C GLN A 246 11.12 8.95 -2.27
N VAL A 247 12.22 8.90 -3.02
CA VAL A 247 13.58 9.05 -2.45
C VAL A 247 13.76 10.42 -1.80
N ARG A 248 13.31 11.50 -2.46
CA ARG A 248 13.36 12.86 -1.89
C ARG A 248 12.50 12.99 -0.64
N ARG A 249 11.28 12.46 -0.68
CA ARG A 249 10.35 12.45 0.45
C ARG A 249 10.92 11.67 1.63
N PHE A 250 11.55 10.52 1.38
CA PHE A 250 12.19 9.72 2.40
C PHE A 250 13.34 10.48 3.09
N ARG A 251 14.23 11.13 2.33
CA ARG A 251 15.31 11.96 2.88
C ARG A 251 14.77 13.15 3.69
N GLN A 252 13.70 13.79 3.23
CA GLN A 252 13.03 14.85 3.97
C GLN A 252 12.49 14.34 5.31
N LEU A 253 11.80 13.20 5.31
CA LEU A 253 11.21 12.61 6.51
C LEU A 253 12.26 12.21 7.54
N GLN A 254 13.42 11.69 7.13
CA GLN A 254 14.55 11.44 8.03
C GLN A 254 14.94 12.70 8.83
N THR A 255 15.06 13.83 8.14
CA THR A 255 15.34 15.13 8.78
C THR A 255 14.19 15.55 9.71
N GLN A 256 12.94 15.39 9.28
CA GLN A 256 11.77 15.77 10.06
C GLN A 256 11.61 14.92 11.33
N VAL A 257 11.99 13.64 11.32
CA VAL A 257 11.99 12.79 12.52
C VAL A 257 12.98 13.35 13.56
N LEU A 258 14.18 13.77 13.14
CA LEU A 258 15.16 14.38 14.04
C LEU A 258 14.66 15.72 14.61
N LEU A 259 14.09 16.58 13.76
CA LEU A 259 13.55 17.87 14.18
C LEU A 259 12.36 17.72 15.13
N SER A 260 11.43 16.82 14.83
CA SER A 260 10.27 16.56 15.68
C SER A 260 10.67 15.91 17.02
N GLY A 261 11.68 15.03 17.03
CA GLY A 261 12.28 14.51 18.27
C GLY A 261 12.89 15.60 19.15
N LYS A 262 13.58 16.58 18.55
CA LYS A 262 14.12 17.73 19.28
C LYS A 262 13.00 18.64 19.80
N ALA A 263 11.97 18.91 19.00
CA ALA A 263 10.83 19.72 19.39
C ALA A 263 10.07 19.10 20.59
N ASP A 264 9.85 17.79 20.55
CA ASP A 264 9.27 17.00 21.65
C ASP A 264 10.11 17.12 22.93
N THR A 265 11.43 16.95 22.83
CA THR A 265 12.35 17.12 23.97
C THR A 265 12.25 18.53 24.60
N VAL A 266 12.18 19.57 23.76
CA VAL A 266 12.03 20.96 24.21
C VAL A 266 10.66 21.18 24.88
N ALA A 267 9.58 20.66 24.30
CA ALA A 267 8.23 20.79 24.84
C ALA A 267 8.07 20.06 26.18
N GLN A 268 8.64 18.85 26.30
CA GLN A 268 8.73 18.11 27.55
C GLN A 268 9.48 18.90 28.62
N ARG A 269 10.66 19.46 28.29
CA ARG A 269 11.42 20.28 29.25
C ARG A 269 10.66 21.53 29.68
N ARG A 270 9.96 22.19 28.76
CA ARG A 270 9.12 23.35 29.07
C ARG A 270 7.99 22.99 30.02
N PHE A 271 7.32 21.86 29.80
CA PHE A 271 6.30 21.36 30.70
C PHE A 271 6.87 21.07 32.10
N ASP A 272 8.02 20.41 32.20
CA ASP A 272 8.65 20.12 33.49
C ASP A 272 8.96 21.39 34.29
N VAL A 273 9.51 22.42 33.63
CA VAL A 273 9.77 23.73 34.24
C VAL A 273 8.47 24.44 34.63
N ALA A 274 7.43 24.37 33.79
CA ALA A 274 6.13 24.95 34.10
C ALA A 274 5.53 24.28 35.35
N ARG A 275 5.59 22.95 35.44
CA ARG A 275 5.12 22.18 36.59
C ARG A 275 5.84 22.59 37.88
N GLU A 276 7.18 22.69 37.86
CA GLU A 276 7.95 23.16 39.01
C GLU A 276 7.55 24.57 39.45
N ARG A 277 7.40 25.49 38.50
CA ARG A 277 6.97 26.88 38.77
C ARG A 277 5.54 26.94 39.31
N PHE A 278 4.65 26.07 38.85
CA PHE A 278 3.28 25.98 39.35
C PHE A 278 3.27 25.56 40.82
N THR A 279 4.07 24.54 41.19
CA THR A 279 4.18 24.04 42.57
C THR A 279 4.64 25.13 43.55
N ILE A 280 5.49 26.06 43.11
CA ILE A 280 5.95 27.20 43.93
C ILE A 280 5.11 28.48 43.73
N GLY A 281 3.94 28.38 43.08
CA GLY A 281 3.00 29.48 42.88
C GLY A 281 3.49 30.59 41.94
N LYS A 282 4.46 30.32 41.07
CA LYS A 282 5.07 31.29 40.14
C LYS A 282 4.42 31.32 38.75
N ILE A 283 3.51 30.40 38.46
CA ILE A 283 2.61 30.45 37.30
C ILE A 283 1.21 29.99 37.74
N ASP A 284 0.20 30.37 36.98
CA ASP A 284 -1.19 29.99 37.20
C ASP A 284 -1.56 28.70 36.43
N VAL A 285 -2.78 28.21 36.71
CA VAL A 285 -3.34 27.00 36.11
C VAL A 285 -3.39 27.06 34.57
N PRO A 286 -3.85 28.17 33.93
CA PRO A 286 -3.84 28.28 32.47
C PRO A 286 -2.46 28.09 31.83
N ASN A 287 -1.40 28.67 32.41
CA ASN A 287 -0.04 28.52 31.87
C ASN A 287 0.49 27.09 32.00
N LEU A 288 0.13 26.37 33.06
CA LEU A 288 0.46 24.94 33.20
C LEU A 288 -0.26 24.10 32.13
N PHE A 289 -1.55 24.36 31.91
CA PHE A 289 -2.33 23.67 30.87
C PHE A 289 -1.80 23.95 29.47
N LEU A 290 -1.39 25.18 29.18
CA LEU A 290 -0.79 25.52 27.89
C LEU A 290 0.49 24.70 27.65
N ALA A 291 1.37 24.64 28.65
CA ALA A 291 2.61 23.86 28.55
C ALA A 291 2.36 22.35 28.38
N GLN A 292 1.34 21.80 29.06
CA GLN A 292 0.91 20.41 28.87
C GLN A 292 0.38 20.17 27.45
N SER A 293 -0.48 21.05 26.96
CA SER A 293 -1.06 20.95 25.61
C SER A 293 0.00 21.00 24.51
N GLU A 294 0.98 21.90 24.61
CA GLU A 294 2.08 22.00 23.65
C GLU A 294 3.00 20.78 23.69
N LYS A 295 3.26 20.21 24.88
CA LYS A 295 3.98 18.94 25.03
C LYS A 295 3.23 17.82 24.31
N ASP A 296 1.94 17.66 24.57
CA ASP A 296 1.14 16.59 23.98
C ASP A 296 1.04 16.73 22.45
N ALA A 297 0.91 17.97 21.96
CA ALA A 297 0.92 18.27 20.53
C ALA A 297 2.28 17.95 19.89
N ALA A 298 3.39 18.31 20.52
CA ALA A 298 4.74 18.02 20.02
C ALA A 298 5.01 16.52 19.95
N TYR A 299 4.63 15.77 20.99
CA TYR A 299 4.75 14.32 20.99
C TYR A 299 3.90 13.67 19.89
N ARG A 300 2.63 14.07 19.75
CA ARG A 300 1.76 13.58 18.67
C ARG A 300 2.37 13.85 17.29
N ALA A 301 2.90 15.05 17.06
CA ALA A 301 3.53 15.41 15.80
C ALA A 301 4.77 14.55 15.51
N ARG A 302 5.59 14.26 16.53
CA ARG A 302 6.73 13.33 16.42
C ARG A 302 6.29 11.93 15.99
N ILE A 303 5.25 11.39 16.63
CA ILE A 303 4.72 10.06 16.30
C ILE A 303 4.16 10.02 14.88
N GLN A 304 3.43 11.06 14.45
CA GLN A 304 2.95 11.15 13.06
C GLN A 304 4.11 11.19 12.07
N THR A 305 5.16 11.96 12.36
CA THR A 305 6.36 12.04 11.50
C THR A 305 7.07 10.70 11.42
N LEU A 306 7.14 9.95 12.52
CA LEU A 306 7.70 8.61 12.56
C LEU A 306 6.86 7.61 11.76
N SER A 307 5.52 7.71 11.84
CA SER A 307 4.60 6.91 11.01
C SER A 307 4.86 7.17 9.53
N ASP A 308 4.91 8.44 9.12
CA ASP A 308 5.14 8.83 7.73
C ASP A 308 6.50 8.33 7.22
N TYR A 309 7.52 8.36 8.07
CA TYR A 309 8.85 7.79 7.78
C TYR A 309 8.77 6.30 7.45
N TRP A 310 8.18 5.48 8.34
CA TRP A 310 8.10 4.04 8.14
C TRP A 310 7.23 3.65 6.94
N VAL A 311 6.10 4.34 6.74
CA VAL A 311 5.26 4.17 5.54
C VAL A 311 6.04 4.48 4.27
N THR A 312 6.83 5.56 4.26
CA THR A 312 7.63 5.93 3.10
C THR A 312 8.79 4.94 2.87
N TYR A 313 9.38 4.40 3.93
CA TYR A 313 10.40 3.36 3.85
C TYR A 313 9.87 2.10 3.15
N TYR A 314 8.72 1.57 3.58
CA TYR A 314 8.11 0.40 2.94
C TYR A 314 7.59 0.72 1.53
N ARG A 315 7.12 1.95 1.27
CA ARG A 315 6.76 2.37 -0.10
C ARG A 315 7.96 2.40 -1.04
N LEU A 316 9.12 2.86 -0.55
CA LEU A 316 10.36 2.84 -1.34
C LEU A 316 10.81 1.40 -1.60
N ARG A 317 10.73 0.51 -0.59
CA ARG A 317 10.96 -0.93 -0.77
C ARG A 317 10.02 -1.56 -1.78
N ARG A 318 8.72 -1.24 -1.74
CA ARG A 318 7.73 -1.69 -2.72
C ARG A 318 8.08 -1.28 -4.16
N LEU A 319 8.50 -0.03 -4.37
CA LEU A 319 8.84 0.49 -5.70
C LEU A 319 10.14 -0.10 -6.25
N THR A 320 11.10 -0.39 -5.38
CA THR A 320 12.45 -0.83 -5.77
C THR A 320 12.64 -2.34 -5.66
N LEU A 321 11.74 -3.03 -4.94
CA LEU A 321 11.90 -4.38 -4.41
C LEU A 321 13.29 -4.63 -3.81
N TYR A 322 13.79 -3.63 -3.09
CA TYR A 322 15.12 -3.64 -2.50
C TYR A 322 15.09 -3.07 -1.08
N ASP A 323 15.74 -3.76 -0.15
CA ASP A 323 15.89 -3.31 1.23
C ASP A 323 17.22 -2.56 1.39
N PHE A 324 17.15 -1.22 1.40
CA PHE A 324 18.31 -0.35 1.60
C PHE A 324 18.91 -0.43 3.01
N SER A 325 18.18 -0.94 4.00
CA SER A 325 18.72 -1.10 5.36
C SER A 325 19.63 -2.32 5.47
N ASN A 326 19.27 -3.41 4.79
CA ASN A 326 19.99 -4.68 4.77
C ASN A 326 20.85 -4.86 3.51
N ASN A 327 20.77 -3.90 2.58
CA ASN A 327 21.48 -3.89 1.29
C ASN A 327 21.26 -5.18 0.47
N GLN A 328 20.00 -5.62 0.36
CA GLN A 328 19.63 -6.86 -0.33
C GLN A 328 18.30 -6.72 -1.11
N PRO A 329 18.16 -7.42 -2.25
CA PRO A 329 16.89 -7.48 -2.97
C PRO A 329 15.84 -8.26 -2.18
N LEU A 330 14.57 -7.90 -2.36
CA LEU A 330 13.41 -8.58 -1.76
C LEU A 330 12.90 -9.73 -2.62
N VAL A 331 13.20 -9.71 -3.92
CA VAL A 331 12.99 -10.84 -4.80
C VAL A 331 14.11 -11.86 -4.57
N SER A 332 13.77 -13.14 -4.42
CA SER A 332 14.79 -14.19 -4.36
C SER A 332 15.49 -14.31 -5.73
N ASN A 333 16.80 -14.47 -5.75
CA ASN A 333 17.46 -14.95 -6.97
C ASN A 333 17.26 -16.47 -6.99
N GLN A 334 16.62 -17.01 -8.04
CA GLN A 334 16.66 -18.45 -8.29
C GLN A 334 18.05 -18.81 -8.82
N GLN A 335 18.98 -19.01 -7.88
CA GLN A 335 20.10 -19.92 -8.01
C GLN A 335 20.32 -20.53 -6.63
N ASP A 336 19.43 -21.45 -6.24
CA ASP A 336 19.70 -22.55 -5.30
C ASP A 336 18.65 -23.65 -5.50
#